data_AF-A0A7V9T7S2-F1
#
_entry.id   AF-A0A7V9T7S2-F1
#
_cell.length_a   1.000
_cell.length_b   1.000
_cell.length_c   1.000
_cell.angle_alpha   90.00
_cell.angle_beta   90.00
_cell.angle_gamma   90.00
#
_symmetry.space_group_name_H-M   'P 1'
#
loop_
_entity.id
_entity.type
_entity.pdbx_description
1 polymer ?
#
loop_
_entity_poly.entity_id
_entity_poly.type
_entity_poly.pdbx_seq_one_letter_code
_entity_poly.pdbx_strand_id
1 'polypeptide(L)' 'VIAAHRLLARAPSTLLTATLEDLVAQRARPNLPGATQRPNWSLPLPVLVDDLPTHPLVAAVTGVFASALTGGTADSEAP' A
#
# COMPACT_ATOMS: atom_id res chain seq x y z
N VAL A 1 2.06 3.67 8.38
CA VAL A 1 1.46 3.14 7.13
C VAL A 1 0.05 3.68 6.89
N ILE A 2 -0.96 3.31 7.70
CA ILE A 2 -2.38 3.68 7.46
C ILE A 2 -2.59 5.20 7.31
N ALA A 3 -2.05 6.01 8.23
CA ALA A 3 -2.19 7.47 8.16
C ALA A 3 -1.58 8.07 6.88
N ALA A 4 -0.45 7.53 6.41
CA ALA A 4 0.16 7.95 5.15
C ALA A 4 -0.72 7.58 3.94
N HIS A 5 -1.31 6.38 3.95
CA HIS A 5 -2.24 5.96 2.91
C HIS A 5 -3.53 6.80 2.91
N ARG A 6 -4.04 7.21 4.09
CA ARG A 6 -5.14 8.18 4.19
C ARG A 6 -4.79 9.55 3.63
N LEU A 7 -3.54 9.98 3.76
CA LEU A 7 -3.08 11.24 3.18
C LEU A 7 -3.00 11.14 1.65
N LEU A 8 -2.40 10.07 1.14
CA LEU A 8 -2.28 9.81 -0.30
C LEU A 8 -3.66 9.66 -0.97
N ALA A 9 -4.62 9.04 -0.28
CA ALA A 9 -5.98 8.84 -0.79
C ALA A 9 -6.78 10.14 -0.99
N ARG A 10 -6.29 11.29 -0.52
CA ARG A 10 -6.91 12.61 -0.77
C ARG A 10 -6.25 13.37 -1.92
N ALA A 11 -5.17 12.85 -2.50
CA ALA A 11 -4.51 13.49 -3.63
C ALA A 11 -5.40 13.36 -4.88
N PRO A 12 -5.40 14.35 -5.79
CA PRO A 12 -6.14 14.29 -7.05
C PRO A 12 -5.43 13.40 -8.09
N SER A 13 -4.90 12.25 -7.65
CA SER A 13 -4.18 11.30 -8.49
C SER A 13 -5.16 10.33 -9.15
N THR A 14 -5.03 10.12 -10.46
CA THR A 14 -5.85 9.13 -11.19
C THR A 14 -5.61 7.70 -10.71
N LEU A 15 -4.38 7.39 -10.29
CA LEU A 15 -4.00 6.07 -9.79
C LEU A 15 -3.37 6.20 -8.40
N LEU A 16 -3.83 5.36 -7.49
CA LEU A 16 -3.28 5.19 -6.15
C LEU A 16 -2.82 3.74 -5.99
N THR A 17 -1.61 3.54 -5.47
CA THR A 17 -1.04 2.21 -5.25
C THR A 17 -0.53 2.07 -3.81
N ALA A 18 -0.49 0.82 -3.34
CA ALA A 18 0.20 0.41 -2.13
C ALA A 18 1.16 -0.73 -2.49
N THR A 19 2.32 -0.78 -1.84
CA THR A 19 3.24 -1.91 -1.99
C THR A 19 2.87 -3.02 -1.00
N LEU A 20 3.12 -4.28 -1.36
CA LEU A 20 2.85 -5.39 -0.43
C LEU A 20 3.69 -5.28 0.85
N GLU A 21 4.90 -4.70 0.76
CA GLU A 21 5.75 -4.39 1.91
C GLU A 21 5.03 -3.51 2.94
N ASP A 22 4.33 -2.46 2.49
CA ASP A 22 3.55 -1.59 3.38
C ASP A 22 2.36 -2.34 3.98
N LEU A 23 1.70 -3.20 3.19
CA LEU A 23 0.53 -3.96 3.62
C LEU A 23 0.85 -5.03 4.68
N VAL A 24 2.11 -5.44 4.78
CA VAL A 24 2.60 -6.43 5.76
C VAL A 24 3.60 -5.84 6.76
N ALA A 25 3.77 -4.50 6.75
CA ALA A 25 4.74 -3.77 7.58
C ALA A 25 6.18 -4.30 7.48
N GLN A 26 6.59 -4.77 6.30
CA GLN A 26 7.95 -5.22 6.04
C GLN A 26 8.93 -4.06 6.16
N ARG A 27 9.88 -4.19 7.10
CA ARG A 27 10.93 -3.20 7.33
C ARG A 27 12.11 -3.37 6.37
N ALA A 28 12.40 -4.60 5.96
CA ALA A 28 13.52 -4.89 5.08
C ALA A 28 13.26 -4.38 3.66
N ARG A 29 14.19 -3.60 3.11
CA ARG A 29 14.08 -3.09 1.73
C ARG A 29 14.53 -4.16 0.73
N PRO A 30 13.74 -4.46 -0.32
CA PRO A 30 14.13 -5.43 -1.34
C PRO A 30 15.42 -4.98 -2.05
N ASN A 31 15.57 -3.67 -2.24
CA ASN A 31 16.78 -3.07 -2.81
C ASN A 31 17.26 -1.89 -1.98
N LEU A 32 18.57 -1.80 -1.80
CA LEU A 32 19.24 -0.61 -1.31
C LEU A 32 20.25 -0.17 -2.38
N PRO A 33 19.96 0.90 -3.14
CA PRO A 33 20.83 1.38 -4.20
C PRO A 33 22.27 1.63 -3.71
N GLY A 34 23.25 1.20 -4.50
CA GLY A 34 24.67 1.36 -4.18
C GLY A 34 25.26 0.34 -3.20
N ALA A 35 24.43 -0.48 -2.53
CA ALA A 35 24.91 -1.52 -1.63
C ALA A 35 25.04 -2.87 -2.37
N THR A 36 26.27 -3.31 -2.65
CA THR A 36 26.52 -4.60 -3.33
C THR A 36 26.72 -5.77 -2.37
N GLN A 37 27.08 -5.51 -1.10
CA GLN A 37 27.37 -6.52 -0.07
C GLN A 37 26.14 -6.89 0.76
N ARG A 38 24.98 -7.05 0.12
CA ARG A 38 23.71 -7.45 0.77
C ARG A 38 22.84 -8.23 -0.21
N PRO A 39 21.86 -9.01 0.26
CA PRO A 39 20.97 -9.77 -0.61
C PRO A 39 19.90 -8.90 -1.27
N ASN A 40 20.29 -7.92 -2.09
CA ASN A 40 19.35 -7.17 -2.92
C ASN A 40 18.52 -8.14 -3.78
N TRP A 41 17.26 -7.81 -4.01
CA TRP A 41 16.34 -8.53 -4.90
C TRP A 41 16.10 -10.01 -4.54
N SER A 42 16.49 -10.42 -3.33
CA SER A 42 16.43 -11.81 -2.88
C SER A 42 15.76 -11.96 -1.51
N LEU A 43 15.05 -10.92 -1.05
CA LEU A 43 14.36 -10.91 0.24
C LEU A 43 12.87 -11.20 0.04
N PRO A 44 12.34 -12.28 0.63
CA PRO A 44 10.91 -12.57 0.57
C PRO A 44 10.11 -11.68 1.52
N LEU A 45 8.79 -11.59 1.29
CA LEU A 45 7.87 -11.10 2.30
C LEU A 45 7.69 -12.16 3.41
N PRO A 46 7.40 -11.76 4.66
CA PRO A 46 7.31 -12.68 5.79
C PRO A 46 5.92 -13.35 5.90
N VAL A 47 5.16 -13.41 4.81
CA VAL A 47 3.80 -13.98 4.75
C VAL A 47 3.60 -14.71 3.43
N LEU A 48 2.69 -15.69 3.41
CA LEU A 48 2.25 -16.32 2.18
C LEU A 48 1.22 -15.45 1.48
N VAL A 49 1.06 -15.66 0.16
CA VAL A 49 0.03 -14.96 -0.63
C VAL A 49 -1.38 -15.29 -0.11
N ASP A 50 -1.61 -16.54 0.27
CA ASP A 50 -2.91 -17.03 0.77
C ASP A 50 -3.32 -16.40 2.11
N ASP A 51 -2.37 -15.84 2.86
CA ASP A 51 -2.65 -15.17 4.14
C ASP A 51 -3.10 -13.71 3.94
N LEU A 52 -2.76 -13.09 2.80
CA LEU A 52 -3.01 -11.67 2.53
C LEU A 52 -4.49 -11.26 2.69
N PRO A 53 -5.49 -12.04 2.22
CA PRO A 53 -6.90 -11.66 2.37
C PRO A 53 -7.34 -11.50 3.83
N THR A 54 -6.69 -12.19 4.76
CA THR A 54 -7.01 -12.14 6.20
C THR A 54 -6.05 -11.27 7.01
N HIS A 55 -5.01 -10.73 6.38
CA HIS A 55 -4.01 -9.94 7.07
C HIS A 55 -4.60 -8.60 7.56
N PRO A 56 -4.54 -8.28 8.87
CA PRO A 56 -5.23 -7.12 9.43
C PRO A 56 -4.83 -5.78 8.81
N LEU A 57 -3.55 -5.62 8.48
CA LEU A 57 -3.06 -4.38 7.88
C LEU A 57 -3.42 -4.27 6.39
N VAL A 58 -3.59 -5.39 5.69
CA VAL A 58 -4.13 -5.40 4.31
C VAL A 58 -5.55 -4.85 4.36
N ALA A 59 -6.41 -5.41 5.22
CA ALA A 59 -7.80 -4.96 5.38
C ALA A 59 -7.90 -3.48 5.78
N ALA A 60 -7.03 -3.02 6.68
CA ALA A 60 -7.04 -1.62 7.11
C ALA A 60 -6.66 -0.64 6.00
N VAL A 61 -5.67 -0.98 5.15
CA VAL A 61 -5.24 -0.11 4.05
C VAL A 61 -6.21 -0.18 2.87
N THR A 62 -6.70 -1.36 2.49
CA THR A 62 -7.69 -1.49 1.42
C THR A 62 -9.00 -0.81 1.79
N GLY A 63 -9.39 -0.82 3.08
CA GLY A 63 -10.53 -0.05 3.57
C GLY A 63 -10.40 1.46 3.33
N VAL A 64 -9.19 2.02 3.50
CA VAL A 64 -8.92 3.44 3.16
C VAL A 64 -9.14 3.70 1.67
N PHE A 65 -8.68 2.80 0.80
CA PHE A 65 -8.83 2.95 -0.65
C PHE A 65 -10.29 2.82 -1.08
N ALA A 66 -11.01 1.84 -0.52
CA ALA A 66 -12.44 1.67 -0.77
C ALA A 66 -13.23 2.94 -0.40
N SER A 67 -12.98 3.51 0.79
CA SER A 67 -13.62 4.77 1.21
C SER A 67 -13.31 5.94 0.29
N ALA A 68 -12.06 6.05 -0.19
CA ALA A 68 -11.66 7.14 -1.09
C ALA A 68 -12.30 7.04 -2.47
N LEU A 69 -12.43 5.83 -3.02
CA LEU A 69 -13.11 5.59 -4.29
C LEU A 69 -14.60 5.92 -4.21
N THR A 70 -15.27 5.58 -3.11
CA THR A 70 -16.69 5.93 -2.90
C THR A 70 -16.91 7.41 -2.57
N GLY A 71 -15.90 8.08 -1.99
CA GLY A 71 -15.95 9.51 -1.69
C GLY A 71 -15.75 10.38 -2.93
N GLY A 72 -14.86 9.98 -3.85
CA GLY A 72 -14.57 10.73 -5.08
C GLY A 72 -15.72 10.77 -6.08
N THR A 73 -16.68 9.83 -6.00
CA THR A 73 -17.87 9.85 -6.86
C THR A 73 -18.89 10.93 -6.47
N ALA A 74 -18.89 11.40 -5.22
CA ALA A 74 -19.83 12.43 -4.77
C ALA A 74 -19.45 13.85 -5.23
N ASP A 75 -18.17 14.08 -5.55
CA ASP A 75 -17.65 15.39 -5.99
C ASP A 75 -17.62 15.54 -7.53
N SER A 76 -18.11 14.54 -8.28
CA SER A 76 -18.11 14.52 -9.76
C SER A 76 -19.42 14.99 -10.40
N GLU A 77 -20.29 15.69 -9.65
CA GLU A 77 -21.48 16.34 -10.19
C GLU A 77 -21.47 17.83 -9.86
N ALA A 78 -20.69 18.58 -10.63
CA ALA A 78 -20.80 20.03 -10.78
C ALA A 78 -20.41 20.41 -12.23
N PRO A 79 -21.03 21.45 -12.81
CA PRO A 79 -21.40 21.56 -14.23
C PRO A 79 -20.24 21.79 -15.21
#